data_AF-A0A378JRT1-F1
#
_entry.id   AF-A0A378JRT1-F1
#
_cell.length_a   1.000
_cell.length_b   1.000
_cell.length_c   1.000
_cell.angle_alpha   90.00
_cell.angle_beta   90.00
_cell.angle_gamma   90.00
#
_symmetry.space_group_name_H-M   'P 1'
#
loop_
_entity.id
_entity.type
_entity.pdbx_description
1 polymer ?
#
loop_
_entity_poly.entity_id
_entity_poly.type
_entity_poly.pdbx_seq_one_letter_code
_entity_poly.pdbx_strand_id
1 'polypeptide(L)'
;MPRGNISTDEVGKAGTLLSLANMLLAPLYWADTRLGLSATILGTVAFLYGAHEIGKNRRPIENATNRANSFFGAKTGDQSTEMHNALANIAAGGAAMFDEVFPENKTKPR
;
A
#
# COMPACT_ATOMS: atom_id res chain seq x y z
N MET A 1 6.37 -21.46 9.08
CA MET A 1 5.14 -20.64 8.98
C MET A 1 5.13 -19.99 7.61
N PRO A 2 4.01 -20.00 6.86
CA PRO A 2 3.98 -19.38 5.55
C PRO A 2 4.06 -17.87 5.75
N ARG A 3 5.18 -17.26 5.35
CA ARG A 3 5.23 -15.81 5.17
C ARG A 3 4.20 -15.51 4.09
N GLY A 4 3.15 -14.75 4.42
CA GLY A 4 2.20 -14.28 3.42
C GLY A 4 2.97 -13.48 2.39
N ASN A 5 3.22 -14.06 1.21
CA ASN A 5 4.03 -13.42 0.19
C ASN A 5 3.30 -12.18 -0.31
N ILE A 6 3.96 -11.03 -0.21
CA ILE A 6 3.46 -9.81 -0.84
C ILE A 6 3.51 -10.04 -2.35
N SER A 7 2.38 -9.89 -3.03
CA SER A 7 2.33 -10.08 -4.47
C SER A 7 3.13 -8.99 -5.18
N THR A 8 4.08 -9.39 -6.02
CA THR A 8 4.89 -8.45 -6.82
C THR A 8 4.06 -7.66 -7.82
N ASP A 9 2.99 -8.26 -8.34
CA ASP A 9 1.99 -7.61 -9.20
C ASP A 9 1.24 -6.51 -8.44
N GLU A 10 0.75 -6.79 -7.24
CA GLU A 10 0.05 -5.79 -6.41
C GLU A 10 0.97 -4.63 -6.02
N VAL A 11 2.23 -4.94 -5.66
CA VAL A 11 3.25 -3.92 -5.41
C VAL A 11 3.52 -3.09 -6.65
N GLY A 12 3.62 -3.72 -7.82
CA GLY A 12 3.82 -3.02 -9.10
C GLY A 12 2.68 -2.06 -9.40
N LYS A 13 1.42 -2.48 -9.20
CA LYS A 13 0.24 -1.62 -9.39
C LYS A 13 0.20 -0.45 -8.40
N ALA A 14 0.42 -0.71 -7.12
CA ALA A 14 0.49 0.33 -6.08
C ALA A 14 1.62 1.33 -6.36
N GLY A 15 2.80 0.83 -6.72
CA GLY A 15 3.96 1.65 -7.10
C GLY A 15 3.67 2.50 -8.35
N THR A 16 2.97 1.94 -9.34
CA THR A 16 2.56 2.69 -10.54
C THR A 16 1.68 3.88 -10.18
N LEU A 17 0.68 3.71 -9.30
CA LEU A 17 -0.14 4.83 -8.84
C LEU A 17 0.67 5.90 -8.12
N LEU A 18 1.58 5.49 -7.21
CA LEU A 18 2.47 6.42 -6.51
C LEU A 18 3.34 7.21 -7.49
N SER A 19 3.92 6.55 -8.48
CA SER A 19 4.74 7.20 -9.50
C SER A 19 3.93 8.17 -10.34
N LEU A 20 2.73 7.80 -10.79
CA LEU A 20 1.84 8.69 -11.55
C LEU A 20 1.43 9.91 -10.72
N ALA A 21 1.05 9.71 -9.45
CA ALA A 21 0.71 10.80 -8.54
C ALA A 21 1.89 11.78 -8.36
N ASN A 22 3.09 11.26 -8.14
CA ASN A 22 4.29 12.09 -8.02
C ASN A 22 4.63 12.83 -9.33
N MET A 23 4.43 12.20 -10.48
CA MET A 23 4.64 12.83 -11.79
C MET A 23 3.67 14.00 -12.02
N LEU A 24 2.41 13.86 -11.59
CA LEU A 24 1.42 14.93 -11.63
C LEU A 24 1.76 16.08 -10.67
N LEU A 25 2.42 15.78 -9.55
CA LEU A 25 2.88 16.80 -8.59
C LEU A 25 4.22 17.44 -8.98
N ALA A 26 4.98 16.86 -9.92
CA ALA A 26 6.29 17.34 -10.33
C ALA A 26 6.32 18.83 -10.74
N PRO A 27 5.33 19.37 -11.49
CA PRO A 27 5.31 20.79 -11.86
C PRO A 27 5.24 21.74 -10.65
N LEU A 28 4.68 21.32 -9.52
CA LEU A 28 4.63 22.14 -8.30
C LEU A 28 6.03 22.44 -7.77
N TYR A 29 6.99 21.53 -7.93
CA TYR A 29 8.38 21.76 -7.54
C TYR A 29 9.05 22.87 -8.35
N TRP A 30 8.61 23.09 -9.58
CA TRP A 30 9.11 24.16 -10.45
C TRP A 30 8.51 25.52 -10.08
N ALA A 31 7.27 25.53 -9.61
CA ALA A 31 6.62 26.74 -9.12
C ALA A 31 7.18 27.18 -7.76
N ASP A 32 7.21 26.26 -6.79
CA ASP A 32 7.78 26.50 -5.47
C ASP A 32 8.18 25.15 -4.84
N THR A 33 9.47 24.99 -4.54
CA THR A 33 10.00 23.73 -3.99
C THR A 33 9.38 23.35 -2.65
N ARG A 34 9.02 24.30 -1.78
CA ARG A 34 8.38 24.02 -0.49
C ARG A 34 6.96 23.52 -0.70
N LEU A 35 6.20 24.16 -1.59
CA LEU A 35 4.85 23.72 -1.93
C LEU A 35 4.87 22.34 -2.59
N GLY A 36 5.76 22.11 -3.57
CA GLY A 36 5.90 20.82 -4.23
C GLY A 36 6.27 19.69 -3.27
N LEU A 37 7.21 19.94 -2.36
CA LEU A 37 7.61 18.99 -1.33
C LEU A 37 6.46 18.70 -0.35
N SER A 38 5.80 19.74 0.16
CA SER A 38 4.67 19.58 1.09
C SER A 38 3.51 18.81 0.44
N ALA A 39 3.15 19.14 -0.81
CA ALA A 39 2.10 18.45 -1.54
C ALA A 39 2.44 16.97 -1.77
N THR A 40 3.69 16.67 -2.08
CA THR A 40 4.15 15.30 -2.30
C THR A 40 4.14 14.46 -1.03
N ILE A 41 4.62 15.03 0.09
CA ILE A 41 4.59 14.35 1.38
C ILE A 41 3.14 14.06 1.77
N LEU A 42 2.26 15.07 1.73
CA LEU A 42 0.85 14.91 2.09
C LEU A 42 0.14 13.91 1.17
N GLY A 43 0.36 14.00 -0.14
CA GLY A 43 -0.21 13.09 -1.11
C GLY A 43 0.26 11.65 -0.90
N THR A 44 1.55 11.44 -0.62
CA THR A 44 2.10 10.11 -0.35
C THR A 44 1.53 9.54 0.96
N VAL A 45 1.45 10.33 2.04
CA VAL A 45 0.85 9.89 3.31
C VAL A 45 -0.61 9.52 3.13
N ALA A 46 -1.38 10.36 2.43
CA ALA A 46 -2.80 10.09 2.14
C ALA A 46 -2.97 8.81 1.32
N PHE A 47 -2.15 8.60 0.28
CA PHE A 47 -2.15 7.38 -0.51
C PHE A 47 -1.83 6.15 0.34
N LEU A 48 -0.74 6.16 1.10
CA LEU A 48 -0.32 5.02 1.92
C LEU A 48 -1.39 4.66 2.96
N TYR A 49 -1.99 5.66 3.61
CA TYR A 49 -3.06 5.45 4.57
C TYR A 49 -4.31 4.85 3.92
N GLY A 50 -4.78 5.45 2.81
CA GLY A 50 -5.94 4.96 2.08
C GLY A 50 -5.73 3.54 1.55
N ALA A 51 -4.58 3.27 0.95
CA ALA A 51 -4.21 1.94 0.46
C ALA A 51 -4.16 0.92 1.61
N HIS A 52 -3.58 1.29 2.76
CA HIS A 52 -3.57 0.43 3.93
C HIS A 52 -4.97 0.06 4.41
N GLU A 53 -5.87 1.03 4.58
CA GLU A 53 -7.24 0.77 5.06
C GLU A 53 -8.06 -0.06 4.07
N ILE A 54 -7.96 0.22 2.76
CA ILE A 54 -8.61 -0.62 1.74
C ILE A 54 -8.06 -2.05 1.77
N GLY A 55 -6.74 -2.21 1.83
CA GLY A 55 -6.10 -3.52 1.89
C GLY A 55 -6.46 -4.30 3.14
N LYS A 56 -6.57 -3.62 4.28
CA LYS A 56 -7.00 -4.22 5.55
C LYS A 56 -8.38 -4.85 5.45
N ASN A 57 -9.31 -4.18 4.78
CA ASN A 57 -10.67 -4.68 4.52
C ASN A 57 -10.70 -5.84 3.52
N ARG A 58 -9.72 -5.93 2.61
CA ARG A 58 -9.61 -7.01 1.62
C ARG A 58 -8.84 -8.23 2.11
N ARG A 59 -8.07 -8.11 3.19
CA ARG A 59 -7.22 -9.17 3.76
C ARG A 59 -7.63 -9.58 5.18
N PRO A 60 -8.93 -9.82 5.48
CA PRO A 60 -9.41 -10.00 6.86
C PRO A 60 -8.82 -11.25 7.55
N ILE A 61 -8.65 -12.35 6.79
CA ILE A 61 -8.12 -13.61 7.31
C ILE A 61 -6.64 -13.47 7.65
N GLU A 62 -5.84 -12.94 6.73
CA GLU A 62 -4.40 -12.78 6.91
C GLU A 62 -4.07 -11.79 8.03
N ASN A 63 -4.87 -10.72 8.14
CA ASN A 63 -4.78 -9.76 9.24
C ASN A 63 -5.13 -10.40 10.59
N ALA A 64 -6.14 -11.29 10.65
CA ALA A 64 -6.48 -12.02 11.87
C ALA A 64 -5.37 -12.99 12.28
N THR A 65 -4.76 -13.70 11.33
CA THR A 65 -3.61 -14.59 11.59
C THR A 65 -2.40 -13.81 12.10
N ASN A 66 -2.05 -12.69 11.46
CA ASN A 66 -0.94 -11.84 11.90
C ASN A 66 -1.18 -11.26 13.29
N ARG A 67 -2.42 -10.83 13.57
CA ARG A 67 -2.81 -10.33 14.90
C ARG A 67 -2.68 -11.42 15.96
N ALA A 68 -3.13 -12.64 15.71
CA ALA A 68 -2.97 -13.77 16.62
C ALA A 68 -1.48 -14.08 16.89
N ASN A 69 -0.64 -14.01 15.85
CA ASN A 69 0.80 -14.22 15.99
C ASN A 69 1.48 -13.13 16.83
N SER A 70 1.03 -11.87 16.72
CA SER A 70 1.47 -10.76 17.60
C SER A 70 0.99 -10.95 19.04
N PHE A 71 -0.22 -11.47 19.27
CA PHE A 71 -0.79 -11.65 20.62
C PHE A 71 -0.15 -12.81 21.42
N PHE A 72 0.10 -13.96 20.79
CA PHE A 72 0.76 -15.10 21.47
C PHE A 72 2.30 -14.95 21.53
N GLY A 73 2.86 -13.96 20.84
CA GLY A 73 4.29 -13.62 20.84
C GLY A 73 4.69 -12.56 21.88
N ALA A 74 3.98 -12.41 23.00
CA ALA A 74 4.03 -11.23 23.89
C ALA A 74 5.41 -10.84 24.52
N LYS A 75 6.50 -11.60 24.29
CA LYS A 75 7.88 -11.16 24.62
C LYS A 75 8.72 -10.72 23.42
N THR A 76 8.27 -11.02 22.20
CA THR A 76 8.93 -10.76 20.90
C THR A 76 7.87 -10.55 19.82
N GLY A 77 6.90 -9.66 20.05
CA GLY A 77 6.02 -9.21 18.97
C GLY A 77 6.91 -8.66 17.87
N ASP A 78 7.11 -9.45 16.82
CA ASP A 78 8.13 -9.18 15.83
C ASP A 78 7.66 -7.98 15.01
N GLN A 79 8.27 -6.82 15.25
CA GLN A 79 7.97 -5.58 14.52
C GLN A 79 8.05 -5.79 12.99
N SER A 80 8.87 -6.75 12.54
CA SER A 80 8.94 -7.10 11.13
C SER A 80 7.64 -7.72 10.61
N THR A 81 6.88 -8.44 11.44
CA THR A 81 5.58 -9.02 11.08
C THR A 81 4.51 -7.94 10.93
N GLU A 82 4.49 -6.95 11.81
CA GLU A 82 3.55 -5.81 11.72
C GLU A 82 3.85 -4.92 10.51
N MET A 83 5.13 -4.62 10.28
CA MET A 83 5.57 -3.86 9.11
C MET A 83 5.27 -4.62 7.81
N HIS A 84 5.55 -5.92 7.76
CA HIS A 84 5.23 -6.77 6.61
C HIS A 84 3.72 -6.80 6.34
N ASN A 85 2.91 -6.90 7.40
CA ASN A 85 1.45 -6.87 7.26
C ASN A 85 0.93 -5.52 6.75
N ALA A 86 1.51 -4.42 7.25
CA ALA A 86 1.16 -3.08 6.79
C ALA A 86 1.50 -2.88 5.31
N LEU A 87 2.70 -3.29 4.88
CA LEU A 87 3.13 -3.25 3.48
C LEU A 87 2.23 -4.11 2.58
N ALA A 88 1.86 -5.30 3.05
CA ALA A 88 0.99 -6.19 2.31
C ALA A 88 -0.44 -5.62 2.16
N ASN A 89 -0.95 -4.92 3.18
CA ASN A 89 -2.20 -4.17 3.06
C ASN A 89 -2.06 -2.99 2.08
N ILE A 90 -0.97 -2.22 2.14
CA ILE A 90 -0.72 -1.13 1.18
C ILE A 90 -0.66 -1.66 -0.26
N ALA A 91 0.02 -2.78 -0.50
CA ALA A 91 0.11 -3.39 -1.82
C ALA A 91 -1.28 -3.81 -2.34
N ALA A 92 -2.02 -4.60 -1.55
CA ALA A 92 -3.34 -5.08 -1.96
C ALA A 92 -4.36 -3.94 -2.15
N GLY A 93 -4.36 -2.93 -1.27
CA GLY A 93 -5.25 -1.77 -1.41
C GLY A 93 -4.84 -0.83 -2.52
N GLY A 94 -3.54 -0.63 -2.75
CA GLY A 94 -3.04 0.15 -3.87
C GLY A 94 -3.35 -0.51 -5.22
N ALA A 95 -3.24 -1.84 -5.30
CA ALA A 95 -3.66 -2.61 -6.47
C ALA A 95 -5.18 -2.48 -6.72
N ALA A 96 -5.98 -2.51 -5.65
CA ALA A 96 -7.42 -2.29 -5.74
C ALA A 96 -7.77 -0.91 -6.30
N MET A 97 -7.11 0.15 -5.82
CA MET A 97 -7.27 1.50 -6.35
C MET A 97 -6.81 1.57 -7.80
N PHE A 98 -5.70 0.92 -8.16
CA PHE A 98 -5.18 0.91 -9.53
C PHE A 98 -6.20 0.28 -10.48
N ASP A 99 -6.78 -0.86 -10.09
CA ASP A 99 -7.80 -1.54 -10.89
C ASP A 99 -9.12 -0.74 -10.98
N GLU A 100 -9.39 0.18 -10.05
CA GLU A 100 -10.52 1.10 -10.13
C GLU A 100 -10.25 2.26 -11.11
N VAL A 101 -9.03 2.79 -11.11
CA VAL A 101 -8.59 3.82 -12.07
C VAL A 101 -8.39 3.25 -13.48
N PHE A 102 -7.92 2.01 -13.59
CA PHE A 102 -7.63 1.30 -14.84
C PHE A 102 -8.42 -0.02 -14.93
N PRO A 103 -9.75 0.04 -15.13
CA PRO A 103 -10.64 -1.12 -15.04
C PRO A 103 -10.37 -2.21 -16.06
N GLU A 104 -9.77 -1.90 -17.21
CA GLU A 104 -9.37 -2.87 -18.24
C GLU A 104 -8.38 -3.93 -17.72
N ASN A 105 -7.64 -3.61 -16.65
CA ASN A 105 -6.73 -4.56 -16.01
C ASN A 105 -7.44 -5.58 -15.11
N LYS A 106 -8.74 -5.40 -14.82
CA LYS A 106 -9.57 -6.42 -14.12
C LYS A 106 -9.90 -7.61 -15.02
N THR A 107 -9.85 -7.43 -16.34
CA THR A 107 -10.38 -8.40 -17.32
C THR A 107 -9.34 -9.35 -17.92
N LYS A 108 -8.05 -9.22 -17.60
CA LYS A 108 -7.07 -10.23 -18.01
C LYS A 108 -7.08 -11.40 -17.02
N PRO A 109 -7.45 -12.62 -17.45
CA PRO A 109 -7.24 -13.80 -16.62
C PRO A 109 -5.73 -13.96 -16.42
N ARG A 110 -5.33 -14.33 -15.19
CA ARG A 110 -4.01 -14.92 -14.95
C ARG A 110 -3.92 -16.29 -15.58
#